data_AF-A0AAC8VI99-F1
#
_entry.id   AF-A0AAC8VI99-F1
#
_cell.length_a   1.000
_cell.length_b   1.000
_cell.length_c   1.000
_cell.angle_alpha   90.00
_cell.angle_beta   90.00
_cell.angle_gamma   90.00
#
_symmetry.space_group_name_H-M   'P 1'
#
loop_
_entity.id
_entity.type
_entity.pdbx_description
1 polymer ?
#
loop_
_entity_poly.entity_id
_entity_poly.type
_entity_poly.pdbx_seq_one_letter_code
_entity_poly.pdbx_strand_id
1 'polypeptide(L)'
;MLSTPWLAAIAEACRNTERLPIQVSFKGVIQLFNSFVSLLSFSADCNKAHAILLHAIIKNKVGNRPGRIEPRAVKKRPKAFRRLNKSRELEKAEITKRMKKNSNKKCSSAP
;
A
#
# COMPACT_ATOMS: atom_id res chain seq x y z
N MET A 1 22.75 -4.43 21.72
CA MET A 1 21.75 -5.13 20.88
C MET A 1 20.51 -4.26 20.77
N LEU A 2 20.35 -3.51 19.68
CA LEU A 2 19.10 -2.80 19.42
C LEU A 2 18.05 -3.86 19.06
N SER A 3 17.32 -4.34 20.06
CA SER A 3 16.08 -5.07 19.83
C SER A 3 15.22 -4.18 18.94
N THR A 4 14.88 -4.65 17.75
CA THR A 4 14.00 -3.94 16.82
C THR A 4 12.62 -4.60 16.95
N PRO A 5 11.84 -4.28 18.01
CA PRO A 5 10.58 -4.96 18.31
C PRO A 5 9.60 -4.88 17.14
N TRP A 6 9.70 -3.82 16.34
CA TRP A 6 8.93 -3.57 15.12
C TRP A 6 9.11 -4.68 14.06
N LEU A 7 10.34 -5.13 13.82
CA LEU A 7 10.61 -6.18 12.82
C LEU A 7 10.16 -7.55 13.32
N ALA A 8 10.35 -7.82 14.61
CA ALA A 8 9.87 -9.05 15.24
C ALA A 8 8.34 -9.16 15.15
N ALA A 9 7.62 -8.06 15.46
CA ALA A 9 6.17 -8.02 15.37
C ALA A 9 5.65 -8.17 13.93
N ILE A 10 6.32 -7.57 12.93
CA ILE A 10 5.98 -7.80 11.51
C ILE A 10 6.19 -9.27 11.14
N ALA A 11 7.32 -9.85 11.54
CA ALA A 11 7.62 -11.25 11.25
C ALA A 11 6.60 -12.19 11.91
N GLU A 12 6.19 -11.91 13.14
CA GLU A 12 5.16 -12.68 13.84
C GLU A 12 3.79 -12.55 13.18
N ALA A 13 3.36 -11.32 12.87
CA ALA A 13 2.08 -11.10 12.22
C ALA A 13 2.01 -11.78 10.84
N CYS A 14 3.11 -11.76 10.09
CA CYS A 14 3.25 -12.45 8.80
C CYS A 14 3.41 -13.96 8.94
N ARG A 15 3.90 -14.50 10.07
CA ARG A 15 3.87 -15.96 10.32
C ARG A 15 2.45 -16.44 10.58
N ASN A 16 1.67 -15.63 11.29
CA ASN A 16 0.29 -15.96 11.66
C ASN A 16 -0.71 -15.75 10.51
N THR A 17 -0.27 -15.26 9.35
CA THR A 17 -1.12 -14.95 8.20
C THR A 17 -0.43 -15.27 6.87
N GLU A 18 -1.15 -15.47 5.78
CA GLU A 18 -0.56 -15.77 4.47
C GLU A 18 0.04 -14.53 3.77
N ARG A 19 0.63 -13.59 4.51
CA ARG A 19 1.15 -12.31 3.97
C ARG A 19 2.66 -12.24 3.97
N LEU A 20 3.19 -11.63 2.92
CA LEU A 20 4.62 -11.37 2.81
C LEU A 20 5.00 -10.09 3.58
N PRO A 21 6.15 -10.05 4.27
CA PRO A 21 6.60 -8.85 4.99
C PRO A 21 6.67 -7.59 4.13
N ILE A 22 7.03 -7.73 2.85
CA ILE A 22 7.06 -6.65 1.84
C ILE A 22 5.69 -6.02 1.53
N GLN A 23 4.59 -6.68 1.92
CA GLN A 23 3.23 -6.16 1.75
C GLN A 23 2.74 -5.37 2.96
N VAL A 24 3.56 -5.20 4.01
CA VAL A 24 3.22 -4.50 5.24
C VAL A 24 3.95 -3.16 5.32
N SER A 25 3.26 -2.10 5.75
CA SER A 25 3.86 -0.77 5.91
C SER A 25 4.80 -0.73 7.12
N PHE A 26 6.11 -0.59 6.90
CA PHE A 26 7.06 -0.37 8.00
C PHE A 26 6.73 0.90 8.80
N LYS A 27 6.48 2.02 8.09
CA LYS A 27 6.07 3.28 8.73
C LYS A 27 4.74 3.14 9.47
N GLY A 28 3.81 2.38 8.89
CA GLY A 28 2.52 2.11 9.51
C GLY A 28 2.65 1.33 10.81
N VAL A 29 3.53 0.34 10.86
CA VAL A 29 3.83 -0.41 12.09
C VAL A 29 4.38 0.52 13.17
N ILE A 30 5.32 1.42 12.83
CA ILE A 30 5.88 2.36 13.80
C ILE A 30 4.80 3.27 14.39
N GLN A 31 3.96 3.86 13.53
CA GLN A 31 2.86 4.72 13.98
C GLN A 31 1.88 3.96 14.87
N LEU A 32 1.55 2.73 14.46
CA LEU A 32 0.60 1.89 15.18
C LEU A 32 1.11 1.51 16.57
N PHE A 33 2.39 1.11 16.68
CA PHE A 33 3.05 0.87 17.96
C PHE A 33 3.03 2.11 18.84
N ASN A 34 3.46 3.27 18.34
CA ASN A 34 3.46 4.51 19.13
C ASN A 34 2.07 4.88 19.65
N SER A 35 1.02 4.66 18.85
CA SER A 35 -0.37 4.85 19.29
C SER A 35 -0.87 3.76 20.23
N PHE A 36 -0.31 2.54 20.17
CA PHE A 36 -0.69 1.41 21.02
C PHE A 36 -0.03 1.42 22.39
N VAL A 37 1.14 2.07 22.55
CA VAL A 37 1.82 2.13 23.87
C VAL A 37 0.89 2.66 24.95
N SER A 38 0.13 3.73 24.65
CA SER A 38 -0.84 4.30 25.61
C SER A 38 -2.00 3.36 25.93
N LEU A 39 -2.47 2.57 24.95
CA LEU A 39 -3.53 1.57 25.15
C LEU A 39 -3.04 0.36 25.96
N LEU A 40 -1.79 -0.08 25.74
CA LEU A 40 -1.18 -1.20 26.44
C LEU A 40 -1.01 -0.90 27.93
N SER A 41 -0.67 0.34 28.30
CA SER A 41 -0.55 0.77 29.70
C SER A 41 -1.87 0.68 30.49
N PHE A 42 -3.02 0.69 29.80
CA PHE A 42 -4.35 0.60 30.42
C PHE A 42 -5.01 -0.77 30.31
N SER A 43 -4.42 -1.70 29.55
CA SER A 43 -5.02 -3.03 29.34
C SER A 43 -4.66 -3.97 30.48
N ALA A 44 -5.66 -4.54 31.15
CA ALA A 44 -5.46 -5.62 32.13
C ALA A 44 -4.98 -6.93 31.47
N ASP A 45 -5.15 -7.06 30.14
CA ASP A 45 -5.00 -8.30 29.41
C ASP A 45 -3.99 -8.13 28.26
N CYS A 46 -2.70 -8.30 28.57
CA CYS A 46 -1.59 -8.06 27.63
C CYS A 46 -1.68 -8.95 26.37
N ASN A 47 -2.15 -10.19 26.52
CA ASN A 47 -2.27 -11.15 25.41
C ASN A 47 -3.30 -10.70 24.37
N LYS A 48 -4.44 -10.16 24.80
CA LYS A 48 -5.47 -9.64 23.89
C LYS A 48 -4.99 -8.40 23.15
N ALA A 49 -4.34 -7.48 23.87
CA ALA A 49 -3.80 -6.27 23.25
C ALA A 49 -2.72 -6.60 22.21
N HIS A 50 -1.87 -7.60 22.48
CA HIS A 50 -0.89 -8.11 21.53
C HIS A 50 -1.53 -8.70 20.26
N ALA A 51 -2.57 -9.53 20.41
CA ALA A 51 -3.29 -10.10 19.27
C ALA A 51 -3.93 -9.02 18.38
N ILE A 52 -4.52 -7.98 19.00
CA ILE A 52 -5.11 -6.84 18.28
C ILE A 52 -4.03 -6.07 17.51
N LEU A 53 -2.86 -5.85 18.12
CA LEU A 53 -1.72 -5.19 17.49
C LEU A 53 -1.27 -5.93 16.22
N LEU A 54 -1.05 -7.25 16.31
CA LEU A 54 -0.66 -8.07 15.16
C LEU A 54 -1.70 -8.02 14.04
N HIS A 55 -2.98 -8.08 14.38
CA HIS A 55 -4.06 -7.99 13.41
C HIS A 55 -4.09 -6.62 12.71
N ALA A 56 -3.86 -5.53 13.46
CA ALA A 56 -3.84 -4.18 12.91
C ALA A 56 -2.64 -3.91 11.99
N ILE A 57 -1.48 -4.49 12.30
CA ILE A 57 -0.28 -4.48 11.42
C ILE A 57 -0.60 -5.11 10.07
N ILE A 58 -1.20 -6.30 10.08
CA ILE A 58 -1.56 -7.06 8.88
C ILE A 58 -2.63 -6.38 8.02
N LYS A 59 -3.48 -5.56 8.63
CA LYS A 59 -4.50 -4.77 7.92
C LYS A 59 -3.87 -3.59 7.15
N ASN A 60 -2.73 -3.07 7.63
CA ASN A 60 -2.03 -1.93 7.03
C ASN A 60 -1.16 -2.35 5.84
N LYS A 61 -1.84 -2.70 4.74
CA LYS A 61 -1.22 -3.16 3.49
C LYS A 61 -0.54 -2.03 2.73
N VAL A 62 0.61 -2.33 2.13
CA VAL A 62 1.31 -1.48 1.16
C VAL A 62 1.47 -2.17 -0.18
N GLY A 63 1.65 -1.37 -1.22
CA GLY A 63 1.62 -1.84 -2.60
C GLY A 63 0.20 -1.87 -3.15
N ASN A 64 0.10 -1.91 -4.49
CA ASN A 64 -1.16 -1.89 -5.25
C ASN A 64 -2.16 -0.83 -4.78
N ARG A 65 -2.05 0.39 -5.32
CA ARG A 65 -3.02 1.48 -5.06
C ARG A 65 -4.10 1.44 -6.14
N PRO A 66 -5.21 0.68 -5.95
CA PRO A 66 -6.24 0.56 -6.98
C PRO A 66 -6.79 1.93 -7.35
N GLY A 67 -7.04 2.15 -8.63
CA GLY A 67 -7.50 3.45 -9.15
C GLY A 67 -6.41 4.52 -9.33
N ARG A 68 -5.12 4.24 -9.02
CA ARG A 68 -4.02 5.16 -9.33
C ARG A 68 -3.75 5.17 -10.84
N ILE A 69 -4.26 6.20 -11.51
CA ILE A 69 -3.97 6.49 -12.93
C ILE A 69 -3.05 7.71 -13.00
N GLU A 70 -1.81 7.49 -13.43
CA GLU A 70 -0.81 8.54 -13.57
C GLU A 70 -0.65 8.94 -15.04
N PRO A 71 -1.11 10.14 -15.45
CA PRO A 71 -0.76 10.66 -16.75
C PRO A 71 0.74 10.87 -16.83
N ARG A 72 1.43 10.03 -17.62
CA ARG A 72 2.87 10.13 -17.90
C ARG A 72 3.18 11.28 -18.87
N ALA A 73 2.61 12.44 -18.57
CA ALA A 73 2.78 13.68 -19.31
C ALA A 73 3.22 14.78 -18.33
N VAL A 74 4.19 15.58 -18.76
CA VAL A 74 4.87 16.56 -17.90
C VAL A 74 4.28 17.95 -18.13
N LYS A 75 3.97 18.70 -17.06
CA LYS A 75 3.38 20.05 -17.22
C LYS A 75 4.37 21.06 -17.83
N LYS A 76 5.50 21.30 -17.15
CA LYS A 76 6.44 22.37 -17.51
C LYS A 76 7.93 21.98 -17.47
N ARG A 77 8.31 20.89 -16.81
CA ARG A 77 9.73 20.50 -16.65
C ARG A 77 10.28 19.89 -17.95
N PRO A 78 11.49 20.26 -18.41
CA PRO A 78 12.13 19.59 -19.55
C PRO A 78 12.48 18.16 -19.14
N LYS A 79 11.69 17.21 -19.63
CA LYS A 79 11.93 15.77 -19.58
C LYS A 79 11.47 15.20 -20.91
N ALA A 80 12.02 14.05 -21.32
CA ALA A 80 11.63 13.33 -22.54
C ALA A 80 10.24 12.67 -22.43
N PHE A 81 9.22 13.44 -22.08
CA PHE A 81 7.82 13.04 -21.98
C PHE A 81 6.95 14.10 -22.66
N ARG A 82 5.81 13.68 -23.22
CA ARG A 82 4.84 14.60 -23.84
C ARG A 82 4.35 15.62 -22.80
N ARG A 83 4.08 16.86 -23.25
CA ARG A 83 3.50 17.87 -22.36
C ARG A 83 2.04 17.53 -22.02
N LEU A 84 1.64 17.81 -20.78
CA LEU A 84 0.25 17.71 -20.35
C LEU A 84 -0.49 18.99 -20.72
N ASN A 85 -1.02 19.03 -21.96
CA ASN A 85 -1.73 20.19 -22.51
C ASN A 85 -3.24 20.19 -22.17
N LYS A 86 -3.78 19.06 -21.71
CA LYS A 86 -5.19 18.91 -21.30
C LYS A 86 -5.31 18.92 -19.78
N SER A 87 -6.55 19.10 -19.28
CA SER A 87 -6.84 18.86 -17.85
C SER A 87 -6.45 17.44 -17.44
N ARG A 88 -6.05 17.27 -16.17
CA ARG A 88 -5.69 15.98 -15.60
C ARG A 88 -6.83 14.96 -15.66
N GLU A 89 -8.08 15.42 -15.54
CA GLU A 89 -9.26 14.56 -15.58
C GLU A 89 -9.48 13.96 -16.97
N LEU A 90 -9.39 14.79 -18.01
CA LEU A 90 -9.50 14.35 -19.40
C LEU A 90 -8.39 13.35 -19.75
N GLU A 91 -7.15 13.63 -19.37
CA GLU A 91 -6.03 12.72 -19.64
C GLU A 91 -6.20 11.38 -18.87
N LYS A 92 -6.67 11.41 -17.62
CA LYS A 92 -6.98 10.19 -16.85
C LYS A 92 -8.09 9.37 -17.52
N ALA A 93 -9.16 10.02 -18.00
CA ALA A 93 -10.25 9.35 -18.71
C ALA A 93 -9.75 8.71 -20.01
N GLU A 94 -8.91 9.41 -20.77
CA GLU A 94 -8.31 8.92 -22.01
C GLU A 94 -7.38 7.72 -21.77
N ILE A 95 -6.56 7.77 -20.71
CA ILE A 95 -5.73 6.63 -20.27
C ILE A 95 -6.61 5.43 -19.90
N THR A 96 -7.69 5.65 -19.16
CA THR A 96 -8.62 4.59 -18.74
C THR A 96 -9.26 3.92 -19.96
N LYS A 97 -9.71 4.72 -20.95
CA LYS A 97 -10.23 4.20 -22.24
C LYS A 97 -9.18 3.36 -22.97
N ARG A 98 -7.93 3.84 -23.03
CA ARG A 98 -6.81 3.11 -23.66
C ARG A 98 -6.51 1.79 -22.94
N MET A 99 -6.51 1.80 -21.61
CA MET A 99 -6.33 0.58 -20.80
C MET A 99 -7.43 -0.45 -21.08
N LYS A 100 -8.70 -0.02 -21.11
CA LYS A 100 -9.85 -0.90 -21.43
C LYS A 100 -9.79 -1.47 -22.85
N LYS A 101 -9.35 -0.66 -23.83
CA LYS A 101 -9.15 -1.13 -25.21
C LYS A 101 -8.05 -2.19 -25.28
N ASN A 102 -6.94 -1.97 -24.57
CA ASN A 102 -5.82 -2.92 -24.54
C ASN A 102 -6.19 -4.24 -23.85
N SER A 103 -6.97 -4.21 -22.76
CA SER A 103 -7.45 -5.44 -22.11
C SER A 103 -8.35 -6.23 -23.06
N ASN A 104 -9.28 -5.55 -23.75
CA ASN A 104 -10.19 -6.22 -24.69
C ASN A 104 -9.45 -6.86 -25.87
N LYS A 105 -8.45 -6.16 -26.44
CA LYS A 105 -7.61 -6.69 -27.53
C LYS A 105 -6.84 -7.94 -27.10
N LYS A 106 -6.33 -7.95 -25.87
CA LYS A 106 -5.60 -9.11 -25.31
C LYS A 106 -6.51 -10.33 -25.15
N CYS A 107 -7.77 -10.13 -24.74
CA CYS A 107 -8.75 -11.21 -24.62
C CYS A 107 -9.15 -11.78 -25.99
N SER A 108 -9.27 -10.95 -27.04
CA SER A 108 -9.61 -11.42 -28.40
C SER A 108 -8.45 -12.09 -29.14
N SER A 109 -7.22 -11.97 -28.65
CA SER A 109 -6.02 -12.54 -29.26
C SER A 109 -5.38 -13.66 -28.43
N ALA A 110 -6.04 -14.10 -27.36
CA ALA A 110 -5.63 -15.27 -26.61
C ALA A 110 -6.13 -16.52 -27.35
N PRO A 111 -5.29 -17.53 -27.61
CA PRO A 111 -5.70 -18.78 -28.27
C PRO A 111 -6.72 -19.55 -27.44
#